data_AF-A0A842TNY6-F1
#
_entry.id   AF-A0A842TNY6-F1
#
_cell.length_a   1.000
_cell.length_b   1.000
_cell.length_c   1.000
_cell.angle_alpha   90.00
_cell.angle_beta   90.00
_cell.angle_gamma   90.00
#
_symmetry.space_group_name_H-M   'P 1'
#
loop_
_entity.id
_entity.type
_entity.pdbx_description
1 polymer ?
#
loop_
_entity_poly.entity_id
_entity_poly.type
_entity_poly.pdbx_seq_one_letter_code
_entity_poly.pdbx_strand_id
1 'polypeptide(L)'
;MVLAPLMGPILGLSFGTVIKDKMLIKKAAKSEIFGFLISVLCGIIIGVLYYLLNMFYSLYYEPNIFPFPNVASEEILSRGLVTIVDILLALVIGVATGFSLTGGKFYTSLVGLAVGASLMPPIVNIGVALVLGLFNVSLGSLSIALVNISCINITALIVFKIKKIRKPSKIWIRWWRQPKLPEEELEEESPEGEE
;
A
#
# COMPACT_ATOMS: atom_id res chain seq x y z
N MET A 1 10.66 -5.14 -9.36
CA MET A 1 9.31 -4.61 -9.09
C MET A 1 9.50 -3.31 -8.32
N VAL A 2 9.13 -2.16 -8.88
CA VAL A 2 9.10 -0.87 -8.16
C VAL A 2 7.89 -0.92 -7.24
N LEU A 3 8.01 -1.65 -6.13
CA LEU A 3 6.92 -1.92 -5.22
C LEU A 3 6.78 -0.79 -4.20
N ALA A 4 5.56 -0.34 -3.98
CA ALA A 4 5.22 0.56 -2.88
C ALA A 4 5.75 -0.01 -1.55
N PRO A 5 6.34 0.81 -0.67
CA PRO A 5 6.95 0.36 0.58
C PRO A 5 5.98 -0.39 1.51
N LEU A 6 4.66 -0.21 1.29
CA LEU A 6 3.59 -0.75 2.13
C LEU A 6 2.96 -2.05 1.61
N MET A 7 3.19 -2.47 0.35
CA MET A 7 2.51 -3.67 -0.16
C MET A 7 2.95 -4.94 0.58
N GLY A 8 4.25 -5.10 0.85
CA GLY A 8 4.78 -6.24 1.60
C GLY A 8 4.21 -6.34 3.02
N PRO A 9 4.23 -5.25 3.81
CA PRO A 9 3.57 -5.19 5.12
C PRO A 9 2.07 -5.51 5.07
N ILE A 10 1.30 -4.93 4.16
CA ILE A 10 -0.14 -5.17 4.01
C ILE A 10 -0.42 -6.66 3.72
N LEU A 11 0.30 -7.24 2.76
CA LEU A 11 0.21 -8.67 2.45
C LEU A 11 0.60 -9.52 3.64
N GLY A 12 1.70 -9.19 4.32
CA GLY A 12 2.20 -9.92 5.48
C GLY A 12 1.24 -9.88 6.66
N LEU A 13 0.55 -8.75 6.88
CA LEU A 13 -0.44 -8.58 7.94
C LEU A 13 -1.68 -9.42 7.66
N SER A 14 -2.22 -9.30 6.45
CA SER A 14 -3.42 -10.02 6.01
C SER A 14 -3.18 -11.53 5.97
N PHE A 15 -2.05 -11.97 5.37
CA PHE A 15 -1.67 -13.38 5.28
C PHE A 15 -1.34 -13.96 6.65
N GLY A 16 -0.52 -13.25 7.45
CA GLY A 16 -0.16 -13.66 8.81
C GLY A 16 -1.38 -13.85 9.71
N THR A 17 -2.42 -13.03 9.53
CA THR A 17 -3.69 -13.16 10.24
C THR A 17 -4.43 -14.44 9.85
N VAL A 18 -4.44 -14.82 8.58
CA VAL A 18 -5.09 -16.06 8.10
C VAL A 18 -4.35 -17.31 8.61
N ILE A 19 -3.01 -17.32 8.56
CA ILE A 19 -2.21 -18.46 9.06
C ILE A 19 -1.98 -18.46 10.58
N LYS A 20 -2.54 -17.47 11.28
CA LYS A 20 -2.40 -17.25 12.73
C LYS A 20 -0.94 -17.18 13.21
N ASP A 21 -0.05 -16.62 12.40
CA ASP A 21 1.36 -16.44 12.74
C ASP A 21 1.59 -15.08 13.44
N LYS A 22 1.64 -15.11 14.77
CA LYS A 22 1.84 -13.90 15.58
C LYS A 22 3.18 -13.21 15.33
N MET A 23 4.23 -13.95 14.95
CA MET A 23 5.54 -13.35 14.66
C MET A 23 5.49 -12.58 13.34
N LEU A 24 4.84 -13.17 12.33
CA LEU A 24 4.64 -12.51 11.04
C LEU A 24 3.76 -11.27 11.15
N ILE A 25 2.64 -11.36 11.88
CA ILE A 25 1.73 -10.22 12.13
C ILE A 25 2.50 -9.07 12.79
N LYS A 26 3.26 -9.34 13.85
CA LYS A 26 4.05 -8.30 14.55
C LYS A 26 5.10 -7.68 13.64
N LYS A 27 5.78 -8.49 12.82
CA LYS A 27 6.80 -7.99 11.89
C LYS A 27 6.17 -7.12 10.80
N ALA A 28 5.06 -7.56 10.23
CA ALA A 28 4.31 -6.83 9.23
C ALA A 28 3.78 -5.49 9.76
N ALA A 29 3.11 -5.49 10.92
CA ALA A 29 2.61 -4.27 11.55
C ALA A 29 3.73 -3.27 11.87
N LYS A 30 4.89 -3.74 12.36
CA LYS A 30 6.05 -2.86 12.57
C LYS A 30 6.54 -2.26 11.25
N SER A 31 6.71 -3.08 10.22
CA SER A 31 7.17 -2.59 8.91
C SER A 31 6.18 -1.62 8.27
N GLU A 32 4.88 -1.82 8.48
CA GLU A 32 3.83 -0.89 8.02
C GLU A 32 3.94 0.47 8.71
N ILE A 33 4.08 0.48 10.03
CA ILE A 33 4.27 1.72 10.81
C ILE A 33 5.56 2.43 10.38
N PHE A 34 6.67 1.70 10.24
CA PHE A 34 7.93 2.28 9.77
C PHE A 34 7.81 2.87 8.36
N GLY A 35 7.18 2.15 7.43
CA GLY A 35 6.96 2.64 6.07
C GLY A 35 6.07 3.88 6.04
N PHE A 36 5.02 3.90 6.87
CA PHE A 36 4.15 5.06 7.04
C PHE A 36 4.93 6.28 7.56
N LEU A 37 5.69 6.09 8.65
CA LEU A 37 6.50 7.17 9.25
C LEU A 37 7.54 7.72 8.29
N ILE A 38 8.26 6.86 7.58
CA ILE A 38 9.24 7.28 6.55
C ILE A 38 8.55 8.10 5.46
N SER A 39 7.37 7.67 5.00
CA SER A 39 6.62 8.39 3.97
C SER A 39 6.14 9.77 4.44
N VAL A 40 5.68 9.88 5.70
CA VAL A 40 5.35 11.18 6.32
C VAL A 40 6.60 12.05 6.45
N LEU A 41 7.73 11.49 6.89
CA LEU A 41 9.00 12.21 6.99
C LEU A 41 9.46 12.74 5.63
N CYS A 42 9.32 11.95 4.55
CA CYS A 42 9.57 12.44 3.19
C CYS A 42 8.68 13.64 2.84
N GLY A 43 7.39 13.59 3.19
CA GLY A 43 6.48 14.73 3.02
C GLY A 43 6.90 15.96 3.81
N ILE A 44 7.35 15.79 5.05
CA ILE A 44 7.88 16.88 5.88
C ILE A 44 9.14 17.47 5.24
N ILE A 45 10.09 16.65 4.81
CA ILE A 45 11.33 17.11 4.15
C ILE A 45 10.99 17.94 2.90
N ILE A 46 10.06 17.45 2.08
CA ILE A 46 9.61 18.17 0.88
C ILE A 46 8.93 19.49 1.28
N GLY A 47 8.06 19.49 2.28
CA GLY A 47 7.40 20.70 2.78
C GLY A 47 8.39 21.73 3.33
N VAL A 48 9.41 21.30 4.08
CA VAL A 48 10.46 22.18 4.62
C VAL A 48 11.33 22.73 3.49
N LEU A 49 11.74 21.89 2.54
CA LEU A 49 12.51 22.33 1.39
C LEU A 49 11.72 23.38 0.58
N TYR A 50 10.44 23.14 0.35
CA TYR A 50 9.55 24.10 -0.29
C TYR A 50 9.49 25.42 0.49
N TYR A 51 9.29 25.39 1.81
CA TYR A 51 9.22 26.59 2.65
C TYR A 51 10.54 27.39 2.61
N LEU A 52 11.68 26.70 2.72
CA LEU A 52 13.01 27.33 2.68
C LEU A 52 13.31 27.96 1.32
N LEU A 53 12.98 27.28 0.23
CA LEU A 53 13.14 27.83 -1.12
C LEU A 53 12.26 29.07 -1.33
N ASN A 54 11.02 29.04 -0.83
CA ASN A 54 10.11 30.19 -0.84
C ASN A 54 10.68 31.38 -0.06
N MET A 55 11.15 31.14 1.16
CA MET A 55 11.77 32.16 2.00
C MET A 55 13.03 32.77 1.34
N PHE A 56 13.93 31.93 0.81
CA PHE A 56 15.19 32.39 0.22
C PHE A 56 14.95 33.29 -1.00
N TYR A 57 14.05 32.92 -1.89
CA TYR A 57 13.82 33.69 -3.12
C TYR A 57 12.99 34.95 -2.85
N SER A 58 12.05 34.94 -1.88
CA SER A 58 11.32 36.15 -1.45
C SER A 58 12.25 37.24 -0.89
N LEU A 59 13.48 36.89 -0.50
CA LEU A 59 14.50 37.85 -0.07
C LEU A 59 15.31 38.45 -1.23
N TYR A 60 15.33 37.80 -2.41
CA TYR A 60 16.17 38.19 -3.55
C TYR A 60 15.40 38.68 -4.78
N TYR A 61 14.10 38.37 -4.91
CA TYR A 61 13.22 38.76 -6.02
C TYR A 61 11.93 39.40 -5.50
N GLU A 62 11.26 40.19 -6.36
CA GLU A 62 9.96 40.80 -6.00
C GLU A 62 8.96 39.75 -5.51
N PRO A 63 8.21 40.05 -4.42
CA PRO A 63 7.38 39.08 -3.70
C PRO A 63 6.20 38.51 -4.51
N ASN A 64 5.94 39.03 -5.71
CA ASN A 64 4.76 38.69 -6.51
C ASN A 64 5.06 37.85 -7.77
N ILE A 65 6.33 37.49 -8.02
CA ILE A 65 6.73 36.69 -9.18
C ILE A 65 7.47 35.45 -8.68
N PHE A 66 6.74 34.53 -8.06
CA PHE A 66 7.28 33.23 -7.69
C PHE A 66 6.85 32.16 -8.72
N PRO A 67 7.75 31.28 -9.18
CA PRO A 67 7.41 30.23 -10.16
C PRO A 67 6.68 29.00 -9.58
N PHE A 68 6.46 28.91 -8.26
CA PHE A 68 5.71 27.81 -7.64
C PHE A 68 4.28 28.24 -7.30
N PRO A 69 3.25 27.49 -7.75
CA PRO A 69 1.86 27.84 -7.54
C PRO A 69 1.50 27.86 -6.04
N ASN A 70 0.40 28.54 -5.71
CA ASN A 70 -0.15 28.69 -4.36
C ASN A 70 0.15 27.49 -3.44
N VAL A 71 0.68 27.80 -2.25
CA VAL A 71 1.07 26.87 -1.18
C VAL A 71 -0.01 25.83 -0.85
N ALA A 72 -1.27 26.17 -1.08
CA ALA A 72 -2.43 25.31 -1.01
C ALA A 72 -2.99 25.04 -2.41
N SER A 73 -2.20 24.40 -3.28
CA SER A 73 -2.67 23.98 -4.59
C SER A 73 -3.92 23.12 -4.41
N GLU A 74 -4.90 23.24 -5.31
CA GLU A 74 -6.17 22.49 -5.20
C GLU A 74 -5.93 20.98 -5.06
N GLU A 75 -4.85 20.46 -5.64
CA GLU A 75 -4.41 19.06 -5.50
C GLU A 75 -3.99 18.66 -4.08
N ILE A 76 -3.41 19.55 -3.29
CA ILE A 76 -3.05 19.29 -1.89
C ILE A 76 -4.30 19.30 -1.01
N LEU A 77 -5.20 20.25 -1.28
CA LEU A 77 -6.46 20.42 -0.56
C LEU A 77 -7.43 19.28 -0.83
N SER A 78 -7.52 18.82 -2.08
CA SER A 78 -8.41 17.73 -2.50
C SER A 78 -8.06 16.41 -1.81
N ARG A 79 -6.79 16.21 -1.44
CA ARG A 79 -6.31 15.01 -0.71
C ARG A 79 -6.62 15.04 0.79
N GLY A 80 -7.29 16.07 1.29
CA GLY A 80 -7.81 16.15 2.66
C GLY A 80 -9.27 15.72 2.82
N LEU A 81 -9.98 15.42 1.73
CA LEU A 81 -11.42 15.09 1.77
C LEU A 81 -11.65 13.60 1.53
N VAL A 82 -12.28 12.93 2.48
CA VAL A 82 -12.66 11.51 2.33
C VAL A 82 -13.82 11.41 1.35
N THR A 83 -13.63 10.72 0.24
CA THR A 83 -14.71 10.43 -0.71
C THR A 83 -15.13 8.96 -0.64
N ILE A 84 -16.39 8.69 -1.03
CA ILE A 84 -16.89 7.31 -1.15
C ILE A 84 -16.07 6.50 -2.19
N VAL A 85 -15.52 7.20 -3.18
CA VAL A 85 -14.73 6.62 -4.27
C VAL A 85 -13.41 6.07 -3.74
N ASP A 86 -12.76 6.76 -2.81
CA ASP A 86 -11.52 6.28 -2.18
C ASP A 86 -11.75 4.94 -1.45
N ILE A 87 -12.87 4.84 -0.74
CA ILE A 87 -13.24 3.62 -0.01
C ILE A 87 -13.52 2.47 -0.98
N LEU A 88 -14.33 2.71 -2.02
CA LEU A 88 -14.63 1.70 -3.04
C LEU A 88 -13.36 1.24 -3.75
N LEU A 89 -12.47 2.17 -4.10
CA LEU A 89 -11.20 1.87 -4.73
C LEU A 89 -10.29 1.05 -3.80
N ALA A 90 -10.20 1.42 -2.52
CA ALA A 90 -9.44 0.68 -1.52
C ALA A 90 -9.95 -0.76 -1.33
N LEU A 91 -11.27 -0.97 -1.36
CA LEU A 91 -11.86 -2.31 -1.32
C LEU A 91 -11.45 -3.14 -2.55
N VAL A 92 -11.58 -2.59 -3.76
CA VAL A 92 -11.19 -3.27 -5.01
C VAL A 92 -9.70 -3.59 -5.01
N ILE A 93 -8.85 -2.65 -4.60
CA ILE A 93 -7.41 -2.86 -4.45
C ILE A 93 -7.13 -3.95 -3.42
N GLY A 94 -7.88 -4.01 -2.31
CA GLY A 94 -7.77 -5.06 -1.31
C GLY A 94 -8.11 -6.45 -1.87
N VAL A 95 -9.16 -6.56 -2.69
CA VAL A 95 -9.47 -7.80 -3.41
C VAL A 95 -8.29 -8.20 -4.28
N ALA A 96 -7.81 -7.28 -5.12
CA ALA A 96 -6.69 -7.51 -6.03
C ALA A 96 -5.40 -7.90 -5.26
N THR A 97 -5.18 -7.29 -4.09
CA THR A 97 -4.07 -7.62 -3.16
C THR A 97 -4.17 -9.06 -2.67
N GLY A 98 -5.35 -9.51 -2.26
CA GLY A 98 -5.57 -10.92 -1.91
C GLY A 98 -5.31 -11.87 -3.09
N PHE A 99 -5.71 -11.50 -4.31
CA PHE A 99 -5.43 -12.32 -5.49
C PHE A 99 -3.96 -12.30 -5.92
N SER A 100 -3.24 -11.21 -5.68
CA SER A 100 -1.85 -10.99 -6.13
C SER A 100 -0.83 -12.00 -5.61
N LEU A 101 -1.14 -12.67 -4.49
CA LEU A 101 -0.33 -13.74 -3.92
C LEU A 101 -0.60 -15.11 -4.58
N THR A 102 -1.75 -15.24 -5.23
CA THR A 102 -2.26 -16.52 -5.77
C THR A 102 -2.30 -16.56 -7.29
N GLY A 103 -2.45 -15.42 -7.95
CA GLY A 103 -2.22 -15.26 -9.40
C GLY A 103 -0.76 -14.88 -9.61
N GLY A 104 -0.08 -15.53 -10.55
CA GLY A 104 1.39 -15.46 -10.75
C GLY A 104 2.07 -14.08 -10.81
N LYS A 105 3.40 -14.09 -10.99
CA LYS A 105 4.30 -12.94 -10.75
C LYS A 105 3.93 -11.59 -11.38
N PHE A 106 3.19 -11.56 -12.49
CA PHE A 106 2.80 -10.31 -13.16
C PHE A 106 1.76 -9.51 -12.37
N TYR A 107 0.80 -10.18 -11.73
CA TYR A 107 -0.29 -9.53 -11.01
C TYR A 107 0.20 -8.76 -9.77
N THR A 108 1.26 -9.25 -9.12
CA THR A 108 1.84 -8.64 -7.93
C THR A 108 2.44 -7.25 -8.22
N SER A 109 2.95 -6.99 -9.42
CA SER A 109 3.53 -5.68 -9.77
C SER A 109 2.45 -4.62 -9.99
N LEU A 110 1.40 -4.99 -10.74
CA LEU A 110 0.29 -4.08 -11.05
C LEU A 110 -0.48 -3.69 -9.78
N VAL A 111 -0.72 -4.67 -8.90
CA VAL A 111 -1.38 -4.42 -7.61
C VAL A 111 -0.50 -3.54 -6.71
N GLY A 112 0.82 -3.75 -6.73
CA GLY A 112 1.75 -2.89 -6.01
C GLY A 112 1.72 -1.43 -6.44
N LEU A 113 1.58 -1.18 -7.75
CA LEU A 113 1.37 0.16 -8.28
C LEU A 113 0.05 0.76 -7.78
N ALA A 114 -1.05 0.00 -7.82
CA ALA A 114 -2.36 0.47 -7.38
C ALA A 114 -2.39 0.81 -5.87
N VAL A 115 -1.82 -0.07 -5.02
CA VAL A 115 -1.66 0.19 -3.59
C VAL A 115 -0.80 1.43 -3.34
N GLY A 116 0.30 1.57 -4.09
CA GLY A 116 1.16 2.76 -4.02
C GLY A 116 0.42 4.04 -4.38
N ALA A 117 -0.29 4.05 -5.50
CA ALA A 117 -1.05 5.20 -5.98
C ALA A 117 -2.19 5.61 -5.03
N SER A 118 -2.80 4.65 -4.33
CA SER A 118 -3.87 4.90 -3.36
C SER A 118 -3.36 5.39 -1.99
N LEU A 119 -2.17 4.95 -1.57
CA LEU A 119 -1.65 5.23 -0.22
C LEU A 119 -0.58 6.30 -0.17
N MET A 120 0.35 6.36 -1.12
CA MET A 120 1.48 7.29 -1.06
C MET A 120 1.04 8.76 -1.10
N PRO A 121 0.13 9.19 -2.00
CA PRO A 121 -0.30 10.59 -2.03
C PRO A 121 -0.88 11.10 -0.70
N PRO A 122 -1.88 10.46 -0.06
CA PRO A 122 -2.39 10.96 1.21
C PRO A 122 -1.35 10.90 2.33
N ILE A 123 -0.50 9.87 2.39
CA ILE A 123 0.52 9.75 3.46
C ILE A 123 1.58 10.84 3.35
N VAL A 124 2.07 11.13 2.14
CA VAL A 124 3.01 12.24 1.91
C VAL A 124 2.33 13.59 2.18
N ASN A 125 1.05 13.73 1.80
CA ASN A 125 0.28 14.95 2.04
C ASN A 125 0.13 15.29 3.52
N ILE A 126 0.07 14.30 4.42
CA ILE A 126 0.09 14.52 5.88
C ILE A 126 1.31 15.36 6.27
N GLY A 127 2.51 14.95 5.80
CA GLY A 127 3.77 15.61 6.13
C GLY A 127 3.89 17.00 5.51
N VAL A 128 3.51 17.14 4.24
CA VAL A 128 3.51 18.44 3.55
C VAL A 128 2.55 19.41 4.23
N ALA A 129 1.30 19.00 4.46
CA ALA A 129 0.27 19.84 5.08
C ALA A 129 0.62 20.26 6.51
N LEU A 130 1.34 19.42 7.28
CA LEU A 130 1.84 19.77 8.61
C LEU A 130 2.82 20.95 8.55
N VAL A 131 3.77 20.91 7.62
CA VAL A 131 4.77 21.98 7.47
C VAL A 131 4.12 23.29 7.00
N LEU A 132 3.08 23.19 6.18
CA LEU A 132 2.33 24.34 5.67
C LEU A 132 1.31 24.92 6.67
N GLY A 133 1.17 24.34 7.87
CA GLY A 133 0.20 24.77 8.88
C GLY A 133 -1.26 24.42 8.55
N LEU A 134 -1.50 23.57 7.54
CA LEU A 134 -2.83 23.13 7.11
C LEU A 134 -3.30 21.92 7.92
N PHE A 135 -3.52 22.12 9.23
CA PHE A 135 -3.86 21.03 10.15
C PHE A 135 -5.12 20.25 9.76
N ASN A 136 -6.16 20.94 9.28
CA ASN A 136 -7.40 20.31 8.82
C ASN A 136 -7.16 19.36 7.64
N VAL A 137 -6.33 19.77 6.68
CA VAL A 137 -5.97 18.96 5.50
C VAL A 137 -5.10 17.77 5.91
N SER A 138 -4.18 17.97 6.84
CA SER A 138 -3.34 16.90 7.38
C SER A 138 -4.17 15.82 8.09
N LEU A 139 -5.11 16.22 8.97
CA LEU A 139 -6.02 15.30 9.66
C LEU A 139 -6.95 14.57 8.68
N GLY A 140 -7.43 15.27 7.66
CA GLY A 140 -8.22 14.66 6.59
C GLY A 140 -7.43 13.61 5.80
N SER A 141 -6.20 13.95 5.41
CA SER A 141 -5.29 13.05 4.69
C SER A 141 -4.92 11.81 5.53
N LEU A 142 -4.72 12.00 6.84
CA LEU A 142 -4.51 10.91 7.80
C LEU A 142 -5.72 9.98 7.85
N SER A 143 -6.92 10.55 7.91
CA SER A 143 -8.17 9.79 7.96
C SER A 143 -8.33 8.93 6.70
N ILE A 144 -8.10 9.49 5.51
CA ILE A 144 -8.13 8.75 4.23
C ILE A 144 -7.09 7.64 4.22
N ALA A 145 -5.85 7.92 4.61
CA ALA A 145 -4.79 6.92 4.65
C ALA A 145 -5.14 5.73 5.55
N LEU A 146 -5.67 6.00 6.74
CA LEU A 146 -6.09 4.95 7.69
C LEU A 146 -7.27 4.13 7.17
N VAL A 147 -8.26 4.78 6.57
CA VAL A 147 -9.41 4.11 5.96
C VAL A 147 -8.94 3.21 4.81
N ASN A 148 -8.11 3.72 3.90
CA ASN A 148 -7.60 2.95 2.77
C ASN A 148 -6.79 1.73 3.23
N ILE A 149 -5.86 1.92 4.17
CA ILE A 149 -5.08 0.81 4.75
C ILE A 149 -6.00 -0.24 5.38
N SER A 150 -7.02 0.18 6.14
CA SER A 150 -7.95 -0.72 6.81
C SER A 150 -8.81 -1.50 5.79
N CYS A 151 -9.37 -0.82 4.79
CA CYS A 151 -10.17 -1.44 3.74
C CYS A 151 -9.37 -2.44 2.91
N ILE A 152 -8.13 -2.10 2.53
CA ILE A 152 -7.24 -2.99 1.78
C ILE A 152 -6.93 -4.24 2.62
N ASN A 153 -6.54 -4.09 3.88
CA ASN A 153 -6.22 -5.21 4.78
C ASN A 153 -7.42 -6.12 5.05
N ILE A 154 -8.59 -5.55 5.36
CA ILE A 154 -9.82 -6.33 5.62
C ILE A 154 -10.20 -7.14 4.40
N THR A 155 -10.17 -6.52 3.23
CA THR A 155 -10.62 -7.19 1.99
C THR A 155 -9.63 -8.25 1.54
N ALA A 156 -8.32 -7.99 1.65
CA ALA A 156 -7.29 -8.99 1.39
C ALA A 156 -7.43 -10.20 2.32
N LEU A 157 -7.72 -9.97 3.60
CA LEU A 157 -8.01 -11.02 4.58
C LEU A 157 -9.25 -11.84 4.22
N ILE A 158 -10.33 -11.20 3.75
CA ILE A 158 -11.53 -11.89 3.27
C ILE A 158 -11.19 -12.81 2.09
N VAL A 159 -10.44 -12.31 1.10
CA VAL A 159 -10.01 -13.13 -0.05
C VAL A 159 -9.17 -14.33 0.39
N PHE A 160 -8.22 -14.14 1.30
CA PHE A 160 -7.40 -15.23 1.82
C PHE A 160 -8.22 -16.27 2.60
N LYS A 161 -9.25 -15.85 3.34
CA LYS A 161 -10.20 -16.77 3.99
C LYS A 161 -11.02 -17.56 2.96
N ILE A 162 -11.54 -16.90 1.92
CA ILE A 162 -12.30 -17.55 0.84
C ILE A 162 -11.44 -18.59 0.13
N LYS A 163 -10.18 -18.26 -0.16
CA LYS A 163 -9.22 -19.18 -0.78
C LYS A 163 -8.71 -20.29 0.14
N LYS A 164 -9.18 -20.36 1.40
CA LYS A 164 -8.80 -21.37 2.40
C LYS A 164 -7.28 -21.57 2.49
N ILE A 165 -6.51 -20.47 2.45
CA ILE A 165 -5.05 -20.52 2.50
C ILE A 165 -4.61 -21.21 3.79
N ARG A 166 -3.92 -22.34 3.65
CA ARG A 166 -3.38 -23.11 4.76
C ARG A 166 -1.98 -22.62 5.11
N LYS A 167 -1.60 -22.79 6.38
CA LYS A 167 -0.23 -22.58 6.82
C LYS A 167 0.67 -23.50 6.00
N PRO A 168 1.70 -22.97 5.30
CA PRO A 168 2.65 -23.84 4.63
C PRO A 168 3.25 -24.79 5.66
N SER A 169 3.31 -26.09 5.35
CA SER A 169 4.04 -27.03 6.20
C SER A 169 5.48 -26.52 6.33
N LYS A 170 6.16 -26.85 7.44
CA LYS A 170 7.59 -26.51 7.64
C LYS A 170 8.47 -27.34 6.69
N ILE A 171 8.20 -27.30 5.39
CA ILE A 171 9.08 -27.86 4.39
C ILE A 171 10.27 -26.88 4.31
N TRP A 172 11.45 -27.37 4.68
CA TRP A 172 12.70 -26.66 4.45
C TRP A 172 12.92 -26.61 2.93
N ILE A 173 12.47 -25.54 2.29
CA ILE A 173 12.70 -25.33 0.86
C ILE A 173 14.18 -24.98 0.70
N ARG A 174 15.00 -25.98 0.35
CA ARG A 174 16.29 -25.73 -0.30
C ARG A 174 16.00 -24.95 -1.57
N TRP A 175 16.51 -23.74 -1.70
CA TRP A 175 16.18 -22.81 -2.79
C TRP A 175 16.47 -23.36 -4.20
N TRP A 176 17.23 -24.45 -4.30
CA TRP A 176 17.56 -25.16 -5.54
C TRP A 176 16.61 -26.32 -5.91
N ARG A 177 15.68 -26.70 -5.04
CA ARG A 177 14.85 -27.91 -5.21
C ARG A 177 13.39 -27.49 -5.32
N GLN A 178 12.82 -27.55 -6.53
CA GLN A 178 11.38 -27.33 -6.69
C GLN A 178 10.63 -28.43 -5.93
N PRO A 179 9.61 -28.08 -5.13
CA PRO A 179 8.80 -29.09 -4.46
C PRO A 179 8.08 -29.90 -5.53
N LYS A 180 8.30 -31.22 -5.54
CA LYS A 180 7.41 -32.13 -6.26
C LYS A 180 6.05 -32.03 -5.56
N LEU A 181 5.03 -31.58 -6.29
CA LEU A 181 3.64 -31.66 -5.82
C LEU A 181 3.32 -33.16 -5.60
N PRO A 182 2.52 -33.51 -4.58
CA PRO A 182 2.05 -34.88 -4.42
C PRO A 182 1.35 -35.31 -5.72
N GLU A 183 1.72 -36.46 -6.25
CA GLU A 183 1.27 -36.96 -7.56
C GLU A 183 -0.21 -37.39 -7.60
N GLU A 184 -0.96 -37.23 -6.50
CA GLU A 184 -2.32 -37.78 -6.30
C GLU A 184 -3.47 -37.00 -6.98
N GLU A 185 -3.25 -35.89 -7.68
CA GLU A 185 -4.33 -35.13 -8.37
C GLU A 185 -4.17 -35.07 -9.90
N LEU A 186 -3.24 -35.82 -10.50
CA LEU A 186 -3.03 -35.83 -11.96
C LEU A 186 -3.67 -37.02 -12.70
N GLU A 187 -4.39 -37.91 -12.01
CA GLU A 187 -4.99 -39.10 -12.62
C GLU A 187 -6.50 -39.00 -12.93
N GLU A 188 -7.20 -37.90 -12.61
CA GLU A 188 -8.65 -37.77 -12.91
C GLU A 188 -8.99 -37.05 -14.24
N GLU A 189 -8.01 -36.59 -15.02
CA GLU A 189 -8.25 -36.08 -16.38
C GLU A 189 -7.55 -36.94 -17.45
N SER A 190 -7.96 -38.20 -17.55
CA SER A 190 -7.88 -38.93 -18.81
C SER A 190 -9.31 -39.09 -19.35
N PRO A 191 -9.70 -38.43 -20.45
CA PRO A 191 -10.93 -38.79 -21.12
C PRO A 191 -10.76 -40.21 -21.65
N GLU A 192 -11.68 -41.04 -21.19
CA GLU A 192 -11.93 -42.41 -21.62
C GLU A 192 -11.86 -42.51 -23.15
N GLY A 193 -11.34 -43.64 -23.61
CA GLY A 193 -11.31 -43.98 -25.02
C GLY A 193 -12.71 -43.95 -25.61
N GLU A 194 -12.79 -43.36 -26.80
CA GLU A 194 -13.81 -43.72 -27.78
C GLU A 194 -13.10 -44.12 -29.08
N GLU A 195 -13.74 -45.09 -29.71
CA GLU A 195 -13.30 -46.07 -30.70
C GLU A 195 -12.80 -45.52 -32.04
#